data_AF-A0A4U0WC74-F1
#
_entry.id   AF-A0A4U0WC74-F1
#
_cell.length_a   1.000
_cell.length_b   1.000
_cell.length_c   1.000
_cell.angle_alpha   90.00
_cell.angle_beta   90.00
_cell.angle_gamma   90.00
#
_symmetry.space_group_name_H-M   'P 1'
#
loop_
_entity.id
_entity.type
_entity.pdbx_description
1 polymer ?
#
loop_
_entity_poly.entity_id
_entity_poly.type
_entity_poly.pdbx_seq_one_letter_code
_entity_poly.pdbx_strand_id
1 'polypeptide(L)'
;MSINGKVHRSSPLPYWLVTLPPLEWPAQCPAFLAEAGEKNRQILSTPDSQYRRQSWSTVQEIVAKDRIDLFQRVPSDLRRYLEYTAQLKQQYGSVMDFVVKERLKWDRVVPRGKPFEYADDTKILHNDWPYGVDEKIVHLVVWTKTGRIRRLE
;
A
#
# COMPACT_ATOMS: atom_id res chain seq x y z
N MET A 1 -55.53 -6.54 6.71
CA MET A 1 -54.93 -5.51 5.84
C MET A 1 -53.42 -5.59 6.00
N SER A 2 -52.74 -6.21 5.03
CA SER A 2 -51.28 -6.32 5.00
C SER A 2 -50.66 -5.00 4.56
N ILE A 3 -49.78 -4.43 5.38
CA ILE A 3 -48.83 -3.41 4.93
C ILE A 3 -47.50 -4.13 4.62
N ASN A 4 -47.25 -4.31 3.33
CA ASN A 4 -45.99 -4.81 2.80
C ASN A 4 -44.86 -3.83 3.13
N GLY A 5 -44.08 -4.13 4.16
CA GLY A 5 -42.79 -3.50 4.40
C GLY A 5 -41.81 -3.91 3.30
N LYS A 6 -41.72 -3.13 2.22
CA LYS A 6 -40.61 -3.21 1.28
C LYS A 6 -39.33 -2.88 2.06
N VAL A 7 -38.55 -3.89 2.40
CA VAL A 7 -37.17 -3.73 2.86
C VAL A 7 -36.40 -3.06 1.72
N HIS A 8 -36.19 -1.74 1.83
CA HIS A 8 -35.26 -1.03 0.96
C HIS A 8 -33.87 -1.63 1.21
N ARG A 9 -33.39 -2.46 0.28
CA ARG A 9 -31.97 -2.81 0.22
C ARG A 9 -31.25 -1.49 -0.03
N SER A 10 -30.60 -0.94 1.00
CA SER A 10 -29.71 0.19 0.86
C SER A 10 -28.66 -0.16 -0.20
N SER A 11 -28.53 0.67 -1.23
CA SER A 11 -27.46 0.53 -2.22
C SER A 11 -26.12 0.40 -1.49
N PRO A 12 -25.20 -0.46 -1.97
CA PRO A 12 -23.90 -0.61 -1.33
C PRO A 12 -23.18 0.75 -1.27
N LEU A 13 -22.47 0.99 -0.17
CA LEU A 13 -21.71 2.23 0.01
C LEU A 13 -20.64 2.35 -1.09
N PRO A 14 -20.40 3.57 -1.62
CA PRO A 14 -19.24 3.83 -2.46
C PRO A 14 -17.93 3.40 -1.77
N TYR A 15 -16.98 2.83 -2.53
CA TYR A 15 -15.71 2.31 -2.00
C TYR A 15 -14.93 3.32 -1.13
N TRP A 16 -15.02 4.61 -1.44
CA TRP A 16 -14.33 5.68 -0.73
C TRP A 16 -14.97 6.05 0.62
N LEU A 17 -16.10 5.44 0.98
CA LEU A 17 -16.78 5.60 2.28
C LEU A 17 -16.64 4.39 3.21
N VAL A 18 -16.44 3.18 2.67
CA VAL A 18 -16.48 1.93 3.44
C VAL A 18 -15.46 1.86 4.57
N THR A 19 -14.29 2.46 4.36
CA THR A 19 -13.17 2.46 5.33
C THR A 19 -13.29 3.52 6.41
N LEU A 20 -14.37 4.31 6.43
CA LEU A 20 -14.58 5.41 7.36
C LEU A 20 -15.88 5.25 8.16
N PRO A 21 -15.89 5.69 9.44
CA PRO A 21 -17.14 5.83 10.17
C PRO A 21 -18.00 6.94 9.54
N PRO A 22 -19.34 6.88 9.64
CA PRO A 22 -20.24 7.87 9.04
C PRO A 22 -19.96 9.33 9.40
N LEU A 23 -19.44 9.57 10.60
CA LEU A 23 -19.08 10.92 11.08
C LEU A 23 -17.88 11.54 10.34
N GLU A 24 -17.06 10.72 9.68
CA GLU A 24 -15.86 11.16 8.95
C GLU A 24 -16.08 11.17 7.43
N TRP A 25 -17.30 10.91 6.96
CA TRP A 25 -17.58 10.84 5.52
C TRP A 25 -17.37 12.20 4.84
N PRO A 26 -16.49 12.27 3.82
CA PRO A 26 -16.34 13.50 3.07
C PRO A 26 -17.57 13.73 2.17
N ALA A 27 -17.84 14.99 1.83
CA ALA A 27 -18.97 15.35 0.97
C ALA A 27 -18.86 14.78 -0.46
N GLN A 28 -17.63 14.48 -0.91
CA GLN A 28 -17.32 13.97 -2.24
C GLN A 28 -16.11 13.03 -2.19
N CYS A 29 -15.92 12.22 -3.25
CA CYS A 29 -14.77 11.35 -3.37
C CYS A 29 -13.46 12.17 -3.31
N PRO A 30 -12.55 11.88 -2.35
CA PRO A 30 -11.27 12.58 -2.27
C PRO A 30 -10.44 12.43 -3.55
N ALA A 31 -9.73 13.50 -3.95
CA ALA A 31 -8.95 13.50 -5.19
C ALA A 31 -7.91 12.36 -5.26
N PHE A 32 -7.28 12.01 -4.14
CA PHE A 32 -6.31 10.91 -4.08
C PHE A 32 -6.93 9.51 -4.28
N LEU A 33 -8.26 9.40 -4.21
CA LEU A 33 -9.02 8.18 -4.50
C LEU A 33 -9.72 8.22 -5.86
N ALA A 34 -9.88 9.39 -6.48
CA ALA A 34 -10.63 9.57 -7.72
C ALA A 34 -10.10 8.66 -8.85
N GLU A 35 -8.77 8.56 -8.96
CA GLU A 35 -8.05 7.76 -9.95
C GLU A 35 -7.59 6.39 -9.42
N ALA A 36 -8.18 5.90 -8.33
CA ALA A 36 -7.85 4.57 -7.82
C ALA A 36 -8.15 3.50 -8.89
N GLY A 37 -7.17 2.65 -9.20
CA GLY A 37 -7.37 1.53 -10.11
C GLY A 37 -8.33 0.48 -9.52
N GLU A 38 -8.85 -0.40 -10.38
CA GLU A 38 -9.90 -1.37 -10.04
C GLU A 38 -9.56 -2.20 -8.79
N LYS A 39 -8.34 -2.76 -8.73
CA LYS A 39 -7.86 -3.51 -7.57
C LYS A 39 -7.95 -2.70 -6.26
N ASN A 40 -7.56 -1.42 -6.28
CA ASN A 40 -7.63 -0.57 -5.10
C ASN A 40 -9.08 -0.28 -4.71
N ARG A 41 -9.98 -0.05 -5.67
CA ARG A 41 -11.41 0.15 -5.39
C ARG A 41 -12.03 -1.09 -4.75
N GLN A 42 -11.67 -2.28 -5.21
CA GLN A 42 -12.12 -3.54 -4.64
C GLN A 42 -11.67 -3.70 -3.18
N ILE A 43 -10.38 -3.44 -2.90
CA ILE A 43 -9.84 -3.49 -1.53
C ILE A 43 -10.55 -2.48 -0.63
N LEU A 44 -10.67 -1.23 -1.09
CA LEU A 44 -11.33 -0.15 -0.34
C LEU A 44 -12.82 -0.39 -0.11
N SER A 45 -13.47 -1.24 -0.92
CA SER A 45 -14.87 -1.64 -0.73
C SER A 45 -15.07 -2.70 0.38
N THR A 46 -13.98 -3.13 1.02
CA THR A 46 -14.03 -4.09 2.13
C THR A 46 -13.84 -3.33 3.44
N PRO A 47 -14.73 -3.45 4.45
CA PRO A 47 -14.46 -2.88 5.76
C PRO A 47 -13.36 -3.68 6.46
N ASP A 48 -12.53 -3.01 7.27
CA ASP A 48 -11.41 -3.65 7.99
C ASP A 48 -11.86 -4.88 8.80
N SER A 49 -13.05 -4.85 9.40
CA SER A 49 -13.61 -5.96 10.18
C SER A 49 -13.85 -7.24 9.35
N GLN A 50 -13.92 -7.12 8.02
CA GLN A 50 -14.04 -8.26 7.10
C GLN A 50 -12.71 -8.63 6.45
N TYR A 51 -11.67 -7.81 6.63
CA TYR A 51 -10.35 -8.11 6.11
C TYR A 51 -9.72 -9.26 6.90
N ARG A 52 -9.23 -10.27 6.19
CA ARG A 52 -8.49 -11.38 6.77
C ARG A 52 -7.01 -11.24 6.45
N ARG A 53 -6.20 -11.12 7.49
CA ARG A 53 -4.74 -11.05 7.35
C ARG A 53 -4.20 -12.36 6.77
N GLN A 54 -3.22 -12.25 5.89
CA GLN A 54 -2.56 -13.41 5.28
C GLN A 54 -1.63 -14.09 6.29
N SER A 55 -1.81 -15.40 6.49
CA SER A 55 -0.97 -16.19 7.39
C SER A 55 0.44 -16.38 6.83
N TRP A 56 1.38 -16.82 7.68
CA TRP A 56 2.75 -17.11 7.24
C TRP A 56 2.80 -18.13 6.10
N SER A 57 1.99 -19.20 6.15
CA SER A 57 1.94 -20.20 5.07
C SER A 57 1.47 -19.58 3.75
N THR A 58 0.45 -18.72 3.78
CA THR A 58 -0.02 -18.00 2.59
C THR A 58 1.04 -17.06 2.04
N VAL A 59 1.77 -16.33 2.91
CA VAL A 59 2.89 -15.46 2.48
C VAL A 59 3.96 -16.29 1.76
N GLN A 60 4.35 -17.44 2.32
CA GLN A 60 5.33 -18.33 1.70
C GLN A 60 4.85 -18.84 0.33
N GLU A 61 3.58 -19.23 0.20
CA GLU A 61 3.01 -19.68 -1.07
C GLU A 61 2.98 -18.58 -2.13
N ILE A 62 2.62 -17.35 -1.74
CA ILE A 62 2.61 -16.19 -2.64
C ILE A 62 4.00 -15.93 -3.21
N VAL A 63 5.01 -15.93 -2.34
CA VAL A 63 6.42 -15.72 -2.74
C VAL A 63 6.91 -16.86 -3.62
N ALA A 64 6.64 -18.12 -3.24
CA ALA A 64 7.06 -19.29 -4.00
C ALA A 64 6.47 -19.35 -5.42
N LYS A 65 5.28 -18.76 -5.62
CA LYS A 65 4.59 -18.71 -6.92
C LYS A 65 4.88 -17.44 -7.73
N ASP A 66 5.74 -16.55 -7.24
CA ASP A 66 6.01 -15.22 -7.81
C ASP A 66 4.72 -14.40 -8.03
N ARG A 67 3.77 -14.52 -7.10
CA ARG A 67 2.46 -13.85 -7.16
C ARG A 67 2.38 -12.66 -6.21
N ILE A 68 3.44 -11.85 -6.17
CA ILE A 68 3.55 -10.69 -5.28
C ILE A 68 2.39 -9.69 -5.45
N ASP A 69 1.71 -9.72 -6.60
CA ASP A 69 0.49 -8.98 -6.87
C ASP A 69 -0.68 -9.38 -5.96
N LEU A 70 -0.63 -10.53 -5.27
CA LEU A 70 -1.63 -10.96 -4.29
C LEU A 70 -1.45 -10.32 -2.91
N PHE A 71 -0.32 -9.68 -2.64
CA PHE A 71 -0.18 -8.87 -1.44
C PHE A 71 -1.08 -7.63 -1.52
N GLN A 72 -1.73 -7.35 -0.41
CA GLN A 72 -2.67 -6.25 -0.24
C GLN A 72 -2.47 -5.65 1.16
N ARG A 73 -2.85 -4.39 1.33
CA ARG A 73 -2.90 -3.75 2.65
C ARG A 73 -4.28 -3.98 3.28
N VAL A 74 -4.37 -3.80 4.59
CA VAL A 74 -5.66 -3.60 5.25
C VAL A 74 -6.36 -2.41 4.56
N PRO A 75 -7.69 -2.44 4.33
CA PRO A 75 -8.38 -1.40 3.58
C PRO A 75 -8.17 0.03 4.11
N SER A 76 -8.25 0.25 5.43
CA SER A 76 -7.95 1.58 5.99
C SER A 76 -6.50 1.99 5.80
N ASP A 77 -5.54 1.06 5.91
CA ASP A 77 -4.13 1.33 5.63
C ASP A 77 -3.88 1.64 4.16
N LEU A 78 -4.59 0.98 3.22
CA LEU A 78 -4.52 1.33 1.80
C LEU A 78 -5.01 2.76 1.58
N ARG A 79 -6.12 3.17 2.21
CA ARG A 79 -6.64 4.54 2.13
C ARG A 79 -5.58 5.54 2.58
N ARG A 80 -5.03 5.37 3.78
CA ARG A 80 -4.02 6.27 4.35
C ARG A 80 -2.73 6.28 3.53
N TYR A 81 -2.31 5.13 2.99
CA TYR A 81 -1.17 5.04 2.07
C TYR A 81 -1.39 5.87 0.79
N LEU A 82 -2.57 5.79 0.18
CA LEU A 82 -2.88 6.55 -1.03
C LEU A 82 -2.92 8.05 -0.76
N GLU A 83 -3.50 8.46 0.37
CA GLU A 83 -3.47 9.85 0.83
C GLU A 83 -2.04 10.35 1.05
N TYR A 84 -1.26 9.62 1.83
CA TYR A 84 0.12 9.95 2.16
C TYR A 84 1.00 10.05 0.91
N THR A 85 0.90 9.08 0.00
CA THR A 85 1.67 9.11 -1.26
C THR A 85 1.24 10.22 -2.19
N ALA A 86 -0.03 10.63 -2.19
CA ALA A 86 -0.48 11.80 -2.94
C ALA A 86 0.14 13.10 -2.38
N GLN A 87 0.19 13.25 -1.05
CA GLN A 87 0.84 14.39 -0.40
C GLN A 87 2.35 14.42 -0.69
N LEU A 88 3.03 13.27 -0.60
CA LEU A 88 4.46 13.18 -0.93
C LEU A 88 4.75 13.56 -2.38
N LYS A 89 3.93 13.14 -3.33
CA LYS A 89 4.09 13.53 -4.75
C LYS A 89 3.96 15.04 -4.93
N GLN A 90 3.05 15.70 -4.21
CA GLN A 90 2.90 17.15 -4.27
C GLN A 90 4.12 17.88 -3.67
N GLN A 91 4.65 17.38 -2.55
CA GLN A 91 5.73 18.04 -1.81
C GLN A 91 7.14 17.75 -2.38
N TYR A 92 7.38 16.53 -2.86
CA TYR A 92 8.69 16.03 -3.26
C TYR A 92 8.80 15.72 -4.76
N GLY A 93 7.72 15.83 -5.52
CA GLY A 93 7.65 15.43 -6.93
C GLY A 93 7.46 13.92 -7.12
N SER A 94 8.13 13.09 -6.30
CA SER A 94 7.90 11.65 -6.28
C SER A 94 8.10 11.03 -4.89
N VAL A 95 7.50 9.85 -4.68
CA VAL A 95 7.73 9.05 -3.46
C VAL A 95 9.21 8.61 -3.39
N MET A 96 9.85 8.35 -4.53
CA MET A 96 11.25 7.93 -4.57
C MET A 96 12.20 9.05 -4.12
N ASP A 97 11.94 10.29 -4.51
CA ASP A 97 12.75 11.44 -4.09
C ASP A 97 12.61 11.66 -2.58
N PHE A 98 11.40 11.55 -2.04
CA PHE A 98 11.17 11.55 -0.59
C PHE A 98 11.96 10.44 0.11
N VAL A 99 11.89 9.20 -0.39
CA VAL A 99 12.59 8.07 0.21
C VAL A 99 14.10 8.29 0.20
N VAL A 100 14.70 8.67 -0.93
CA VAL A 100 16.15 8.89 -1.03
C VAL A 100 16.59 10.02 -0.08
N LYS A 101 15.87 11.15 -0.10
CA LYS A 101 16.22 12.34 0.66
C LYS A 101 15.99 12.18 2.16
N GLU A 102 14.80 11.76 2.56
CA GLU A 102 14.36 11.81 3.97
C GLU A 102 14.58 10.48 4.70
N ARG A 103 14.34 9.36 4.02
CA ARG A 103 14.38 8.03 4.65
C ARG A 103 15.76 7.39 4.56
N LEU A 104 16.35 7.38 3.37
CA LEU A 104 17.67 6.79 3.13
C LEU A 104 18.78 7.76 3.53
N LYS A 105 18.60 9.05 3.25
CA LYS A 105 19.60 10.11 3.44
C LYS A 105 20.89 9.80 2.67
N TRP A 106 20.74 9.34 1.43
CA TRP A 106 21.88 9.12 0.55
C TRP A 106 22.14 10.39 -0.27
N ASP A 107 23.32 10.97 -0.11
CA ASP A 107 23.74 12.14 -0.89
C ASP A 107 23.82 11.84 -2.39
N ARG A 108 24.22 10.61 -2.74
CA ARG A 108 24.31 10.11 -4.11
C ARG A 108 23.88 8.65 -4.17
N VAL A 109 23.05 8.30 -5.16
CA VAL A 109 22.62 6.93 -5.45
C VAL A 109 23.58 6.30 -6.47
N VAL A 110 24.86 6.23 -6.11
CA VAL A 110 25.90 5.56 -6.90
C VAL A 110 26.47 4.43 -6.03
N PRO A 111 26.41 3.16 -6.48
CA PRO A 111 26.97 2.06 -5.71
C PRO A 111 28.50 2.13 -5.70
N ARG A 112 29.11 1.76 -4.59
CA ARG A 112 30.56 1.53 -4.45
C ARG A 112 30.97 0.19 -5.05
N GLY A 113 30.10 -0.83 -4.99
CA GLY A 113 30.39 -2.17 -5.47
C GLY A 113 29.18 -2.94 -5.95
N LYS A 114 29.26 -4.26 -5.90
CA LYS A 114 28.12 -5.15 -6.17
C LYS A 114 27.06 -5.00 -5.07
N PRO A 115 25.79 -5.36 -5.35
CA PRO A 115 24.76 -5.38 -4.31
C PRO A 115 25.23 -6.17 -3.08
N PHE A 116 25.04 -5.57 -1.89
CA PHE A 116 25.40 -6.15 -0.60
C PHE A 116 26.90 -6.32 -0.32
N GLU A 117 27.79 -5.80 -1.17
CA GLU A 117 29.24 -5.82 -0.93
C GLU A 117 29.67 -4.79 0.11
N TYR A 118 29.07 -3.59 0.08
CA TYR A 118 29.38 -2.49 1.01
C TYR A 118 28.15 -2.11 1.82
N ALA A 119 28.33 -2.00 3.14
CA ALA A 119 27.25 -1.63 4.06
C ALA A 119 26.64 -0.26 3.73
N ASP A 120 27.46 0.70 3.28
CA ASP A 120 27.01 2.07 2.91
C ASP A 120 26.08 2.12 1.69
N ASP A 121 26.00 1.03 0.92
CA ASP A 121 25.10 0.90 -0.22
C ASP A 121 23.77 0.24 0.13
N THR A 122 23.62 -0.24 1.37
CA THR A 122 22.42 -0.96 1.80
C THR A 122 21.76 -0.27 3.00
N LYS A 123 20.43 -0.18 3.00
CA LYS A 123 19.67 0.26 4.17
C LYS A 123 18.44 -0.63 4.36
N ILE A 124 18.26 -1.15 5.56
CA ILE A 124 17.10 -1.96 5.93
C ILE A 124 16.20 -1.09 6.80
N LEU A 125 14.95 -0.93 6.39
CA LEU A 125 13.96 -0.11 7.09
C LEU A 125 12.70 -0.93 7.33
N HIS A 126 11.96 -0.60 8.39
CA HIS A 126 10.57 -1.01 8.50
C HIS A 126 9.77 -0.36 7.37
N ASN A 127 8.86 -1.12 6.74
CA ASN A 127 7.93 -0.55 5.78
C ASN A 127 6.90 0.29 6.53
N ASP A 128 6.81 1.58 6.24
CA ASP A 128 5.83 2.48 6.87
C ASP A 128 4.38 2.09 6.54
N TRP A 129 4.19 1.38 5.43
CA TRP A 129 2.89 0.95 4.93
C TRP A 129 2.92 -0.55 4.64
N PRO A 130 3.00 -1.38 5.69
CA PRO A 130 3.15 -2.83 5.56
C PRO A 130 1.92 -3.45 4.87
N TYR A 131 2.06 -4.70 4.44
CA TYR A 131 0.93 -5.45 3.90
C TYR A 131 0.05 -5.95 5.04
N GLY A 132 -1.21 -6.26 4.75
CA GLY A 132 -2.15 -6.86 5.67
C GLY A 132 -1.86 -8.36 5.89
N VAL A 133 -0.63 -8.66 6.28
CA VAL A 133 -0.19 -9.99 6.71
C VAL A 133 -0.43 -10.13 8.22
N ASP A 134 -0.28 -11.35 8.75
CA ASP A 134 -0.31 -11.64 10.18
C ASP A 134 0.58 -10.65 10.96
N GLU A 135 0.10 -10.16 12.09
CA GLU A 135 0.77 -9.10 12.88
C GLU A 135 2.09 -9.56 13.50
N LYS A 136 2.33 -10.88 13.57
CA LYS A 136 3.62 -11.45 13.96
C LYS A 136 4.68 -11.37 12.86
N ILE A 137 4.30 -10.98 11.64
CA ILE A 137 5.19 -10.86 10.49
C ILE A 137 5.61 -9.39 10.35
N VAL A 138 6.91 -9.13 10.40
CA VAL A 138 7.48 -7.79 10.22
C VAL A 138 7.83 -7.56 8.75
N HIS A 139 7.21 -6.56 8.12
CA HIS A 139 7.52 -6.18 6.74
C HIS A 139 8.68 -5.16 6.72
N LEU A 140 9.85 -5.62 6.26
CA LEU A 140 11.03 -4.78 6.04
C LEU A 140 11.19 -4.45 4.55
N VAL A 141 11.77 -3.30 4.25
CA VAL A 141 12.24 -2.94 2.91
C VAL A 141 13.76 -2.86 2.92
N VAL A 142 14.39 -3.65 2.05
CA VAL A 142 15.83 -3.65 1.85
C VAL A 142 16.14 -2.80 0.63
N TRP A 143 16.74 -1.64 0.87
CA TRP A 143 17.21 -0.73 -0.16
C TRP A 143 18.66 -1.02 -0.48
N THR A 144 18.99 -1.10 -1.76
CA THR A 144 20.36 -1.26 -2.23
C THR A 144 20.62 -0.27 -3.36
N LYS A 145 21.76 0.43 -3.35
CA LYS A 145 22.18 1.23 -4.50
C LYS A 145 22.48 0.28 -5.64
N THR A 146 21.79 0.45 -6.76
CA THR A 146 22.09 -0.30 -7.99
C THR A 146 22.56 0.67 -9.05
N GLY A 147 23.58 0.29 -9.84
CA GLY A 147 23.92 1.03 -11.06
C GLY A 147 22.77 0.95 -12.07
N ARG A 148 22.90 1.66 -13.21
CA ARG A 148 22.01 1.39 -14.36
C ARG A 148 22.12 -0.09 -14.70
N ILE A 149 21.04 -0.85 -14.46
CA ILE A 149 20.87 -2.16 -15.05
C ILE A 149 20.76 -1.90 -16.55
N ARG A 150 21.85 -2.08 -17.30
CA ARG A 150 21.73 -2.34 -18.73
C ARG A 150 20.94 -3.64 -18.81
N ARG A 151 19.70 -3.61 -19.30
CA ARG A 151 19.06 -4.85 -19.72
C ARG A 151 20.03 -5.46 -20.73
N LEU A 152 20.51 -6.67 -20.43
CA LEU A 152 21.11 -7.48 -21.47
C LEU A 152 19.96 -7.77 -22.44
N GLU A 153 20.15 -7.36 -23.69
CA GLU A 153 19.31 -7.75 -24.82
C GLU A 153 19.33 -9.27 -25.01
#